data_AF-A0A972PFL0-F1
#
_entry.id   AF-A0A972PFL0-F1
#
_cell.length_a   1.000
_cell.length_b   1.000
_cell.length_c   1.000
_cell.angle_alpha   90.00
_cell.angle_beta   90.00
_cell.angle_gamma   90.00
#
_symmetry.space_group_name_H-M   'P 1'
#
loop_
_entity.id
_entity.type
_entity.pdbx_description
1 polymer ?
#
loop_
_entity_poly.entity_id
_entity_poly.type
_entity_poly.pdbx_seq_one_letter_code
_entity_poly.pdbx_strand_id
1 'polypeptide(L)'
;MNLLDAVILLLLAAGAWGGCRRGLIGTAGGLLGFFGGIWLAGRWYLPLAEFLGERLGLEGLLARALIPFCAGVPGGGFPAGVPAGGSGPPQTAFPHFLWEPWLGLASGVGGVALAHLLAGTLVKLGAFFLIWAVFSNLVGFLAALLTRIAHLFFLGGINRLGGLGLGLVNRLLVLVVVIGMLNPLVLSLASGLPAAGGWGEAFVSAWRTSLLVPYFTQGWNAAAPALEFLFKRSESGI
;
A
#
# COMPACT_ATOMS: atom_id res chain seq x y z
N MET A 1 14.97 3.47 18.55
CA MET A 1 14.16 2.86 17.46
C MET A 1 12.96 3.76 17.26
N ASN A 2 12.61 4.08 16.02
CA ASN A 2 11.44 4.93 15.77
C ASN A 2 10.14 4.17 16.07
N LEU A 3 9.09 4.92 16.42
CA LEU A 3 7.75 4.36 16.67
C LEU A 3 7.27 3.52 15.47
N LEU A 4 7.54 3.99 14.25
CA LEU A 4 7.19 3.29 13.02
C LEU A 4 7.89 1.93 12.90
N ASP A 5 9.19 1.86 13.21
CA ASP A 5 9.93 0.59 13.20
C ASP A 5 9.36 -0.39 14.22
N ALA A 6 9.00 0.09 15.41
CA ALA A 6 8.37 -0.75 16.44
C ALA A 6 7.01 -1.30 15.97
N VAL A 7 6.19 -0.50 15.31
CA VAL A 7 4.92 -0.94 14.71
C VAL A 7 5.16 -1.99 13.62
N ILE A 8 6.12 -1.77 12.73
CA ILE A 8 6.49 -2.72 11.67
C ILE A 8 6.93 -4.07 12.27
N LEU A 9 7.80 -4.05 13.28
CA LEU A 9 8.26 -5.25 13.96
C LEU A 9 7.13 -5.98 14.69
N LEU A 10 6.22 -5.23 15.32
CA LEU A 10 5.04 -5.80 15.96
C LEU A 10 4.12 -6.48 14.94
N LEU A 11 3.93 -5.89 13.76
CA LEU A 11 3.15 -6.50 12.67
C LEU A 11 3.81 -7.78 12.14
N LEU A 12 5.13 -7.81 12.02
CA LEU A 12 5.88 -9.02 11.64
C LEU A 12 5.76 -10.12 12.70
N ALA A 13 5.95 -9.77 13.97
CA ALA A 13 5.81 -10.69 15.10
C ALA A 13 4.39 -11.26 15.19
N ALA A 14 3.36 -10.41 15.04
CA ALA A 14 1.96 -10.83 14.96
C ALA A 14 1.70 -11.76 13.76
N GLY A 15 2.40 -11.54 12.66
CA GLY A 15 2.43 -12.41 11.48
C GLY A 15 2.95 -13.80 11.75
N ALA A 16 4.17 -13.88 12.30
CA ALA A 16 4.80 -15.14 12.67
C ALA A 16 3.95 -15.91 13.68
N TRP A 17 3.42 -15.20 14.70
CA TRP A 17 2.53 -15.79 15.69
C TRP A 17 1.22 -16.31 15.09
N GLY A 18 0.56 -15.50 14.25
CA GLY A 18 -0.65 -15.91 13.55
C GLY A 18 -0.43 -17.11 12.63
N GLY A 19 0.74 -17.17 11.98
CA GLY A 19 1.14 -18.30 11.14
C GLY A 19 1.33 -19.59 11.93
N CYS A 20 1.99 -19.51 13.09
CA CYS A 20 2.16 -20.66 13.99
C CYS A 20 0.81 -21.25 14.43
N ARG A 21 -0.20 -20.40 14.68
CA ARG A 21 -1.55 -20.85 15.08
C ARG A 21 -2.39 -21.43 13.95
N ARG A 22 -2.25 -20.91 12.72
CA ARG A 22 -3.03 -21.37 11.56
C ARG A 22 -2.46 -22.63 10.91
N GLY A 23 -1.17 -22.90 11.10
CA GLY A 23 -0.46 -23.98 10.43
C GLY A 23 -0.16 -23.66 8.96
N LEU A 24 0.62 -24.53 8.31
CA LEU A 24 1.13 -24.38 6.95
C LEU A 24 0.02 -24.31 5.89
N ILE A 25 -1.03 -25.13 6.01
CA ILE A 25 -2.13 -25.14 5.03
C ILE A 25 -2.91 -23.83 5.10
N GLY A 26 -3.24 -23.37 6.31
CA GLY A 26 -3.96 -22.12 6.50
C GLY A 26 -3.16 -20.90 6.05
N THR A 27 -1.84 -20.89 6.24
CA THR A 27 -0.98 -19.81 5.76
C THR A 27 -0.76 -19.85 4.25
N ALA A 28 -0.65 -21.03 3.64
CA ALA A 28 -0.61 -21.19 2.19
C ALA A 28 -1.88 -20.67 1.52
N GLY A 29 -3.06 -21.00 2.06
CA GLY A 29 -4.33 -20.43 1.58
C GLY A 29 -4.40 -18.91 1.76
N GLY A 30 -3.86 -18.38 2.86
CA GLY A 30 -3.71 -16.93 3.05
C GLY A 30 -2.80 -16.27 2.02
N LEU A 31 -1.73 -16.94 1.60
CA LEU A 31 -0.81 -16.45 0.57
C LEU A 31 -1.48 -16.45 -0.82
N LEU A 32 -2.27 -17.48 -1.14
CA LEU A 32 -3.10 -17.50 -2.35
C LEU A 32 -4.14 -16.38 -2.34
N GLY A 33 -4.78 -16.15 -1.19
CA GLY A 33 -5.69 -15.02 -0.99
C GLY A 33 -5.00 -13.67 -1.19
N PHE A 34 -3.77 -13.52 -0.70
CA PHE A 34 -2.95 -12.33 -0.89
C PHE A 34 -2.71 -12.02 -2.38
N PHE A 35 -2.18 -12.98 -3.13
CA PHE A 35 -1.88 -12.78 -4.56
C PHE A 35 -3.16 -12.63 -5.39
N GLY A 36 -4.16 -13.48 -5.15
CA GLY A 36 -5.46 -13.38 -5.82
C GLY A 36 -6.17 -12.07 -5.52
N GLY A 37 -6.03 -11.55 -4.31
CA GLY A 37 -6.62 -10.28 -3.91
C GLY A 37 -5.92 -9.08 -4.54
N ILE A 38 -4.58 -9.09 -4.65
CA ILE A 38 -3.84 -8.04 -5.39
C ILE A 38 -4.27 -8.05 -6.85
N TRP A 39 -4.31 -9.23 -7.47
CA TRP A 39 -4.75 -9.40 -8.84
C TRP A 39 -6.18 -8.88 -9.06
N LEU A 40 -7.12 -9.24 -8.17
CA LEU A 40 -8.48 -8.76 -8.27
C LEU A 40 -8.58 -7.25 -8.03
N ALA A 41 -7.85 -6.72 -7.03
CA ALA A 41 -7.82 -5.31 -6.72
C ALA A 41 -7.29 -4.50 -7.90
N GLY A 42 -6.19 -4.91 -8.53
CA GLY A 42 -5.64 -4.20 -9.70
C GLY A 42 -6.58 -4.21 -10.92
N ARG A 43 -7.53 -5.15 -11.00
CA ARG A 43 -8.54 -5.16 -12.07
C ARG A 43 -9.78 -4.31 -11.75
N TRP A 44 -10.21 -4.28 -10.48
CA TRP A 44 -11.50 -3.71 -10.10
C TRP A 44 -11.42 -2.41 -9.28
N TYR A 45 -10.22 -1.93 -8.95
CA TYR A 45 -10.08 -0.71 -8.16
C TYR A 45 -10.61 0.53 -8.88
N LEU A 46 -10.48 0.63 -10.21
CA LEU A 46 -10.96 1.80 -10.97
C LEU A 46 -12.49 1.95 -10.91
N PRO A 47 -13.31 0.94 -11.29
CA PRO A 47 -14.77 1.03 -11.15
C PRO A 47 -15.22 1.33 -9.73
N LEU A 48 -14.56 0.74 -8.72
CA LEU A 48 -14.90 0.97 -7.33
C LEU A 48 -14.51 2.38 -6.88
N ALA A 49 -13.37 2.90 -7.34
CA ALA A 49 -12.92 4.26 -7.05
C ALA A 49 -13.85 5.30 -7.68
N GLU A 50 -14.29 5.10 -8.92
CA GLU A 50 -15.29 5.95 -9.58
C GLU A 50 -16.60 5.94 -8.80
N PHE A 51 -17.08 4.76 -8.38
CA PHE A 51 -18.27 4.66 -7.54
C PHE A 51 -18.12 5.41 -6.20
N LEU A 52 -16.99 5.23 -5.51
CA LEU A 52 -16.67 5.90 -4.24
C LEU A 52 -16.51 7.43 -4.42
N GLY A 53 -15.88 7.85 -5.50
CA GLY A 53 -15.64 9.26 -5.83
C GLY A 53 -16.93 9.98 -6.21
N GLU A 54 -17.65 9.48 -7.20
CA GLU A 54 -18.81 10.16 -7.79
C GLU A 54 -20.08 9.98 -6.95
N ARG A 55 -20.41 8.75 -6.53
CA ARG A 55 -21.71 8.50 -5.88
C ARG A 55 -21.71 8.82 -4.39
N LEU A 56 -20.58 8.58 -3.72
CA LEU A 56 -20.43 8.88 -2.30
C LEU A 56 -19.80 10.27 -2.06
N GLY A 57 -19.31 10.93 -3.11
CA GLY A 57 -18.68 12.26 -3.01
C GLY A 57 -17.38 12.25 -2.21
N LEU A 58 -16.74 11.09 -2.02
CA LEU A 58 -15.56 10.97 -1.16
C LEU A 58 -14.39 11.78 -1.68
N GLU A 59 -14.24 11.87 -3.00
CA GLU A 59 -13.21 12.70 -3.62
C GLU A 59 -13.40 14.18 -3.28
N GLY A 60 -14.64 14.69 -3.37
CA GLY A 60 -14.97 16.07 -3.01
C GLY A 60 -14.78 16.34 -1.51
N LEU A 61 -15.17 15.40 -0.64
CA LEU A 61 -14.97 15.51 0.81
C LEU A 61 -13.49 15.50 1.18
N LEU A 62 -12.70 14.60 0.60
CA LEU A 62 -11.26 14.53 0.82
C LEU A 62 -10.56 15.76 0.27
N ALA A 63 -10.90 16.22 -0.94
CA ALA A 63 -10.35 17.44 -1.51
C ALA A 63 -10.65 18.63 -0.60
N ARG A 64 -11.89 18.79 -0.14
CA ARG A 64 -12.27 19.85 0.80
C ARG A 64 -11.50 19.77 2.11
N ALA A 65 -11.27 18.57 2.62
CA ALA A 65 -10.46 18.35 3.82
C ALA A 65 -8.98 18.69 3.57
N LEU A 66 -8.45 18.43 2.37
CA LEU A 66 -7.03 18.63 2.00
C LEU A 66 -6.70 20.06 1.54
N ILE A 67 -7.65 20.82 0.99
CA ILE A 67 -7.44 22.21 0.56
C ILE A 67 -6.74 23.09 1.61
N PRO A 68 -7.19 23.16 2.89
CA PRO A 68 -6.51 24.01 3.88
C PRO A 68 -5.05 23.60 4.11
N PHE A 69 -4.73 22.33 3.90
CA PHE A 69 -3.38 21.81 4.05
C PHE A 69 -2.50 22.11 2.83
N CYS A 70 -3.06 22.13 1.62
CA CYS A 70 -2.31 22.40 0.39
C CYS A 70 -2.31 23.88 -0.02
N ALA A 71 -3.19 24.73 0.54
CA ALA A 71 -3.35 26.13 0.14
C ALA A 71 -2.08 26.99 0.31
N GLY A 72 -1.16 26.59 1.19
CA GLY A 72 0.11 27.29 1.38
C GLY A 72 1.21 26.91 0.39
N VAL A 73 0.96 26.00 -0.55
CA VAL A 73 1.93 25.65 -1.60
C VAL A 73 1.86 26.72 -2.70
N PRO A 74 2.87 27.61 -2.83
CA PRO A 74 2.89 28.57 -3.91
C PRO A 74 2.90 27.84 -5.25
N GLY A 75 2.00 28.23 -6.17
CA GLY A 75 2.01 27.75 -7.55
C GLY A 75 3.26 28.27 -8.24
N GLY A 76 4.36 27.52 -8.14
CA GLY A 76 5.68 28.00 -8.54
C GLY A 76 6.78 26.97 -8.32
N GLY A 77 6.54 25.73 -8.76
CA GLY A 77 7.54 24.66 -8.74
C GLY A 77 8.06 24.27 -7.35
N PHE A 78 8.92 23.26 -7.30
CA PHE A 78 9.53 22.82 -6.05
C PHE A 78 10.31 23.95 -5.38
N PRO A 79 10.27 24.09 -4.03
CA PRO A 79 11.27 24.88 -3.34
C PRO A 79 12.66 24.31 -3.69
N ALA A 80 13.63 25.20 -3.92
CA ALA A 80 14.97 24.94 -4.49
C ALA A 80 15.88 23.96 -3.70
N GLY A 81 15.33 23.13 -2.81
CA GLY A 81 16.03 22.11 -2.04
C GLY A 81 15.42 20.71 -2.12
N VAL A 82 14.36 20.48 -2.92
CA VAL A 82 13.95 19.09 -3.22
C VAL A 82 14.93 18.54 -4.26
N PRO A 83 15.72 17.51 -3.94
CA PRO A 83 16.73 17.01 -4.86
C PRO A 83 16.05 16.52 -6.13
N ALA A 84 16.29 17.24 -7.23
CA ALA A 84 15.98 16.81 -8.59
C ALA A 84 16.69 15.50 -9.00
N GLY A 85 17.51 14.92 -8.10
CA GLY A 85 18.32 13.73 -8.31
C GLY A 85 17.90 12.48 -7.52
N GLY A 86 16.80 12.52 -6.74
CA GLY A 86 16.14 11.27 -6.36
C GLY A 86 15.49 10.75 -7.63
N SER A 87 15.95 9.60 -8.15
CA SER A 87 15.44 8.96 -9.37
C SER A 87 13.96 9.28 -9.54
N GLY A 88 13.60 10.00 -10.61
CA GLY A 88 12.20 10.29 -10.92
C GLY A 88 11.34 9.02 -10.81
N PRO A 89 10.01 9.17 -10.73
CA PRO A 89 9.11 8.01 -10.64
C PRO A 89 9.62 6.94 -11.60
N PRO A 90 9.89 5.70 -11.13
CA PRO A 90 10.20 4.63 -12.07
C PRO A 90 9.05 4.68 -13.08
N GLN A 91 9.32 4.93 -14.35
CA GLN A 91 8.26 5.02 -15.38
C GLN A 91 7.46 3.70 -15.48
N THR A 92 7.91 2.67 -14.75
CA THR A 92 7.38 1.33 -14.56
C THR A 92 6.76 1.09 -13.18
N ALA A 93 6.58 2.11 -12.33
CA ALA A 93 6.07 1.93 -10.98
C ALA A 93 4.54 1.78 -10.98
N PHE A 94 4.10 0.53 -11.07
CA PHE A 94 2.72 0.14 -10.81
C PHE A 94 2.32 0.48 -9.36
N PRO A 95 1.08 0.95 -9.11
CA PRO A 95 0.15 1.56 -10.06
C PRO A 95 0.52 2.99 -10.44
N HIS A 96 0.31 3.36 -11.71
CA HIS A 96 0.64 4.69 -12.23
C HIS A 96 -0.05 5.85 -11.48
N PHE A 97 -1.28 5.64 -11.02
CA PHE A 97 -2.07 6.68 -10.34
C PHE A 97 -1.44 7.17 -9.02
N LEU A 98 -0.52 6.40 -8.42
CA LEU A 98 0.19 6.81 -7.20
C LEU A 98 1.14 7.98 -7.43
N TRP A 99 1.57 8.19 -8.67
CA TRP A 99 2.53 9.22 -9.04
C TRP A 99 1.88 10.49 -9.59
N GLU A 100 0.57 10.48 -9.84
CA GLU A 100 -0.18 11.65 -10.32
C GLU A 100 0.04 12.90 -9.41
N PRO A 101 -0.02 12.80 -8.07
CA PRO A 101 0.20 13.96 -7.20
C PRO A 101 1.65 14.46 -7.26
N TRP A 102 2.61 13.52 -7.30
CA TRP A 102 4.03 13.85 -7.41
C TRP A 102 4.34 14.58 -8.73
N LEU A 103 3.82 14.06 -9.84
CA LEU A 103 3.96 14.67 -11.17
C LEU A 103 3.29 16.05 -11.22
N GLY A 104 2.09 16.19 -10.65
CA GLY A 104 1.41 17.48 -10.53
C GLY A 104 2.27 18.51 -9.80
N LEU A 105 2.84 18.11 -8.67
CA LEU A 105 3.75 18.97 -7.89
C LEU A 105 5.02 19.32 -8.68
N ALA A 106 5.59 18.36 -9.40
CA ALA A 106 6.75 18.58 -10.27
C ALA A 106 6.47 19.54 -11.43
N SER A 107 5.24 19.53 -11.95
CA SER A 107 4.79 20.48 -12.98
C SER A 107 4.39 21.86 -12.44
N GLY A 108 4.51 22.10 -11.13
CA GLY A 108 4.21 23.40 -10.52
C GLY A 108 2.72 23.69 -10.36
N VAL A 109 1.88 22.65 -10.29
CA VAL A 109 0.44 22.77 -10.07
C VAL A 109 0.17 23.43 -8.71
N GLY A 110 -0.79 24.38 -8.68
CA GLY A 110 -1.17 25.08 -7.46
C GLY A 110 -1.78 24.17 -6.40
N GLY A 111 -1.71 24.58 -5.13
CA GLY A 111 -2.14 23.78 -3.97
C GLY A 111 -3.56 23.22 -4.04
N VAL A 112 -4.53 23.96 -4.59
CA VAL A 112 -5.91 23.49 -4.74
C VAL A 112 -6.00 22.30 -5.69
N ALA A 113 -5.34 22.37 -6.84
CA ALA A 113 -5.33 21.27 -7.79
C ALA A 113 -4.53 20.07 -7.27
N LEU A 114 -3.46 20.30 -6.50
CA LEU A 114 -2.77 19.22 -5.78
C LEU A 114 -3.68 18.51 -4.77
N ALA A 115 -4.53 19.24 -4.04
CA ALA A 115 -5.50 18.65 -3.11
C ALA A 115 -6.49 17.73 -3.83
N HIS A 116 -6.95 18.11 -5.02
CA HIS A 116 -7.80 17.25 -5.85
C HIS A 116 -7.07 16.00 -6.34
N LEU A 117 -5.82 16.13 -6.82
CA LEU A 117 -5.02 14.98 -7.23
C LEU A 117 -4.78 14.01 -6.07
N LEU A 118 -4.41 14.52 -4.89
CA LEU A 118 -4.24 13.71 -3.69
C LEU A 118 -5.53 13.02 -3.27
N ALA A 119 -6.67 13.72 -3.32
CA ALA A 119 -7.97 13.14 -3.02
C ALA A 119 -8.29 11.98 -3.98
N GLY A 120 -8.13 12.18 -5.28
CA GLY A 120 -8.34 11.14 -6.29
C GLY A 120 -7.43 9.92 -6.06
N THR A 121 -6.13 10.14 -5.83
CA THR A 121 -5.18 9.06 -5.52
C THR A 121 -5.54 8.33 -4.23
N LEU A 122 -5.99 9.03 -3.18
CA LEU A 122 -6.42 8.42 -1.91
C LEU A 122 -7.68 7.57 -2.08
N VAL A 123 -8.66 8.01 -2.88
CA VAL A 123 -9.86 7.23 -3.18
C VAL A 123 -9.49 5.96 -3.96
N LYS A 124 -8.68 6.08 -5.02
CA LYS A 124 -8.18 4.94 -5.80
C LYS A 124 -7.42 3.94 -4.92
N LEU A 125 -6.56 4.44 -4.04
CA LEU A 125 -5.79 3.62 -3.10
C LEU A 125 -6.69 2.93 -2.07
N GLY A 126 -7.67 3.65 -1.53
CA GLY A 126 -8.68 3.10 -0.61
C GLY A 126 -9.51 2.01 -1.26
N ALA A 127 -9.96 2.20 -2.50
CA ALA A 127 -10.68 1.20 -3.28
C ALA A 127 -9.82 -0.06 -3.50
N PHE A 128 -8.55 0.11 -3.88
CA PHE A 128 -7.61 -0.99 -4.06
C PHE A 128 -7.44 -1.82 -2.77
N PHE A 129 -7.14 -1.15 -1.65
CA PHE A 129 -6.98 -1.82 -0.36
C PHE A 129 -8.26 -2.49 0.12
N LEU A 130 -9.43 -1.89 -0.15
CA LEU A 130 -10.72 -2.45 0.22
C LEU A 130 -10.98 -3.77 -0.51
N ILE A 131 -10.81 -3.82 -1.83
CA ILE A 131 -10.99 -5.05 -2.62
C ILE A 131 -10.00 -6.12 -2.16
N TRP A 132 -8.73 -5.75 -2.05
CA TRP A 132 -7.68 -6.69 -1.65
C TRP A 132 -7.94 -7.25 -0.26
N ALA A 133 -8.35 -6.42 0.71
CA ALA A 133 -8.65 -6.85 2.07
C ALA A 133 -9.88 -7.77 2.12
N VAL A 134 -10.98 -7.40 1.45
CA VAL A 134 -12.20 -8.21 1.39
C VAL A 134 -11.91 -9.58 0.78
N PHE A 135 -11.23 -9.60 -0.37
CA PHE A 135 -10.91 -10.86 -1.05
C PHE A 135 -9.96 -11.73 -0.24
N SER A 136 -8.86 -11.15 0.27
CA SER A 136 -7.87 -11.89 1.05
C SER A 136 -8.48 -12.50 2.31
N ASN A 137 -9.39 -11.77 2.97
CA ASN A 137 -10.12 -12.29 4.14
C ASN A 137 -11.08 -13.41 3.77
N LEU A 138 -11.78 -13.31 2.64
CA LEU A 138 -12.70 -14.35 2.17
C LEU A 138 -11.97 -15.65 1.82
N VAL A 139 -10.86 -15.57 1.08
CA VAL A 139 -10.02 -16.75 0.78
C VAL A 139 -9.38 -17.31 2.05
N GLY A 140 -8.89 -16.44 2.94
CA GLY A 140 -8.32 -16.86 4.22
C GLY A 140 -9.34 -17.56 5.12
N PHE A 141 -10.59 -17.09 5.12
CA PHE A 141 -11.69 -17.74 5.84
C PHE A 141 -12.02 -19.11 5.25
N LEU A 142 -12.08 -19.23 3.92
CA LEU A 142 -12.31 -20.50 3.26
C LEU A 142 -11.17 -21.50 3.54
N ALA A 143 -9.92 -21.06 3.43
CA ALA A 143 -8.76 -21.87 3.77
C ALA A 143 -8.76 -22.32 5.23
N ALA A 144 -9.19 -21.46 6.15
CA ALA A 144 -9.33 -21.81 7.56
C ALA A 144 -10.40 -22.90 7.77
N LEU A 145 -11.51 -22.84 7.02
CA LEU A 145 -12.53 -23.88 7.04
C LEU A 145 -11.99 -25.22 6.53
N LEU A 146 -11.25 -25.23 5.42
CA LEU A 146 -10.59 -26.44 4.90
C LEU A 146 -9.56 -26.99 5.90
N THR A 147 -8.80 -26.11 6.55
CA THR A 147 -7.78 -26.51 7.53
C THR A 147 -8.39 -27.19 8.75
N ARG A 148 -9.59 -26.77 9.19
CA ARG A 148 -10.32 -27.46 10.28
C ARG A 148 -10.62 -28.91 9.94
N ILE A 149 -10.89 -29.22 8.68
CA ILE A 149 -11.14 -30.59 8.20
C ILE A 149 -9.81 -31.39 8.14
N ALA A 150 -8.73 -30.75 7.67
CA ALA A 150 -7.43 -31.39 7.52
C ALA A 150 -6.71 -31.70 8.85
N HIS A 151 -7.06 -31.00 9.95
CA HIS A 151 -6.42 -31.18 11.26
C HIS A 151 -6.67 -32.58 11.89
N LEU A 152 -7.50 -33.42 11.27
CA LEU A 152 -7.69 -34.81 11.64
C LEU A 152 -6.47 -35.71 11.34
N PHE A 153 -5.53 -35.30 10.47
CA PHE A 153 -4.47 -36.17 9.93
C PHE A 153 -3.03 -35.94 10.45
N PHE A 154 -2.88 -35.50 11.72
CA PHE A 154 -1.72 -35.84 12.56
C PHE A 154 -0.27 -35.54 12.03
N LEU A 155 0.04 -34.27 11.69
CA LEU A 155 1.44 -33.79 11.52
C LEU A 155 1.70 -32.44 12.22
N GLY A 156 1.44 -32.38 13.52
CA GLY A 156 1.34 -31.12 14.28
C GLY A 156 2.60 -30.24 14.33
N GLY A 157 3.81 -30.83 14.44
CA GLY A 157 5.05 -30.07 14.64
C GLY A 157 5.50 -29.30 13.38
N ILE A 158 5.67 -30.02 12.27
CA ILE A 158 6.06 -29.42 10.98
C ILE A 158 5.00 -28.43 10.49
N ASN A 159 3.72 -28.71 10.71
CA ASN A 159 2.64 -27.80 10.34
C ASN A 159 2.74 -26.44 11.07
N ARG A 160 3.13 -26.43 12.35
CA ARG A 160 3.29 -25.18 13.13
C ARG A 160 4.53 -24.41 12.73
N LEU A 161 5.68 -25.07 12.56
CA LEU A 161 6.92 -24.43 12.12
C LEU A 161 6.79 -23.86 10.70
N GLY A 162 6.23 -24.65 9.79
CA GLY A 162 5.92 -24.20 8.43
C GLY A 162 4.91 -23.04 8.41
N GLY A 163 3.90 -23.11 9.28
CA GLY A 163 2.96 -22.02 9.51
C GLY A 163 3.65 -20.73 9.97
N LEU A 164 4.59 -20.80 10.90
CA LEU A 164 5.35 -19.64 11.39
C LEU A 164 6.14 -18.98 10.25
N GLY A 165 6.93 -19.77 9.51
CA GLY A 165 7.74 -19.27 8.39
C GLY A 165 6.90 -18.62 7.30
N LEU A 166 5.88 -19.31 6.81
CA LEU A 166 4.97 -18.75 5.80
C LEU A 166 4.17 -17.55 6.32
N GLY A 167 3.80 -17.54 7.60
CA GLY A 167 3.12 -16.41 8.22
C GLY A 167 3.99 -15.15 8.26
N LEU A 168 5.27 -15.31 8.56
CA LEU A 168 6.26 -14.23 8.51
C LEU A 168 6.44 -13.71 7.08
N VAL A 169 6.67 -14.60 6.12
CA VAL A 169 6.82 -14.25 4.69
C VAL A 169 5.59 -13.51 4.19
N ASN A 170 4.39 -14.00 4.49
CA ASN A 170 3.14 -13.36 4.06
C ASN A 170 2.99 -11.94 4.63
N ARG A 171 3.32 -11.71 5.91
CA ARG A 171 3.31 -10.34 6.48
C ARG A 171 4.41 -9.46 5.92
N LEU A 172 5.58 -10.01 5.64
CA LEU A 172 6.65 -9.28 4.98
C LEU A 172 6.19 -8.79 3.60
N LEU A 173 5.58 -9.66 2.80
CA LEU A 173 5.03 -9.30 1.48
C LEU A 173 3.93 -8.24 1.59
N VAL A 174 3.00 -8.38 2.54
CA VAL A 174 1.98 -7.36 2.85
C VAL A 174 2.62 -6.01 3.13
N LEU A 175 3.66 -5.97 3.97
CA LEU A 175 4.34 -4.73 4.32
C LEU A 175 5.11 -4.14 3.14
N VAL A 176 5.76 -4.98 2.31
CA VAL A 176 6.40 -4.53 1.05
C VAL A 176 5.39 -3.81 0.17
N VAL A 177 4.22 -4.39 -0.04
CA VAL A 177 3.16 -3.79 -0.88
C VAL A 177 2.63 -2.50 -0.24
N VAL A 178 2.24 -2.55 1.04
CA VAL A 178 1.65 -1.39 1.73
C VAL A 178 2.63 -0.22 1.81
N ILE A 179 3.85 -0.46 2.27
CA ILE A 179 4.88 0.58 2.42
C ILE A 179 5.30 1.09 1.04
N GLY A 180 5.48 0.19 0.07
CA GLY A 180 5.83 0.55 -1.30
C GLY A 180 4.80 1.44 -1.98
N MET A 181 3.52 1.12 -1.85
CA MET A 181 2.42 1.92 -2.40
C MET A 181 2.20 3.23 -1.65
N LEU A 182 2.44 3.28 -0.33
CA LEU A 182 2.30 4.50 0.44
C LEU A 182 3.48 5.46 0.24
N ASN A 183 4.68 4.96 -0.06
CA ASN A 183 5.88 5.78 -0.19
C ASN A 183 5.75 6.99 -1.13
N PRO A 184 5.27 6.87 -2.39
CA PRO A 184 5.09 8.04 -3.26
C PRO A 184 4.07 9.05 -2.71
N LEU A 185 3.05 8.57 -1.98
CA LEU A 185 2.06 9.41 -1.34
C LEU A 185 2.67 10.17 -0.16
N VAL A 186 3.45 9.50 0.69
CA VAL A 186 4.15 10.14 1.81
C VAL A 186 5.17 11.17 1.30
N LEU A 187 5.87 10.89 0.20
CA LEU A 187 6.77 11.84 -0.43
C LEU A 187 6.03 13.07 -0.97
N SER A 188 4.89 12.86 -1.66
CA SER A 188 4.03 13.94 -2.17
C SER A 188 3.45 14.78 -1.04
N LEU A 189 3.07 14.13 0.06
CA LEU A 189 2.58 14.78 1.26
C LEU A 189 3.69 15.60 1.94
N ALA A 190 4.90 15.05 2.03
CA ALA A 190 6.05 15.71 2.62
C ALA A 190 6.51 16.96 1.86
N SER A 191 6.31 17.00 0.54
CA SER A 191 6.63 18.16 -0.30
C SER A 191 5.47 19.14 -0.43
N GLY A 192 4.22 18.66 -0.38
CA GLY A 192 3.01 19.45 -0.58
C GLY A 192 2.39 20.03 0.70
N LEU A 193 2.84 19.62 1.89
CA LEU A 193 2.34 20.17 3.16
C LEU A 193 3.30 21.24 3.71
N PRO A 194 3.00 22.54 3.58
CA PRO A 194 3.68 23.58 4.34
C PRO A 194 3.31 23.45 5.82
N ALA A 195 4.20 22.87 6.63
CA ALA A 195 4.18 22.86 8.10
C ALA A 195 2.80 22.74 8.77
N ALA A 196 1.93 21.90 8.20
CA ALA A 196 0.52 21.88 8.56
C ALA A 196 0.31 20.99 9.79
N GLY A 197 0.66 21.53 10.97
CA GLY A 197 0.43 20.90 12.27
C GLY A 197 1.33 19.69 12.54
N GLY A 198 1.85 19.60 13.77
CA GLY A 198 2.95 18.69 14.13
C GLY A 198 2.74 17.20 13.85
N TRP A 199 1.52 16.72 13.58
CA TRP A 199 1.31 15.30 13.27
C TRP A 199 1.81 14.89 11.88
N GLY A 200 1.60 15.72 10.85
CA GLY A 200 2.07 15.42 9.49
C GLY A 200 3.59 15.40 9.41
N GLU A 201 4.24 16.41 10.01
CA GLU A 201 5.70 16.49 10.12
C GLU A 201 6.28 15.35 10.95
N ALA A 202 5.65 15.01 12.10
CA ALA A 202 6.10 13.89 12.93
C ALA A 202 6.00 12.56 12.18
N PHE A 203 4.93 12.33 11.42
CA PHE A 203 4.77 11.13 10.61
C PHE A 203 5.81 11.06 9.49
N VAL A 204 5.98 12.13 8.71
CA VAL A 204 7.00 12.20 7.64
C VAL A 204 8.41 12.04 8.21
N SER A 205 8.69 12.66 9.36
CA SER A 205 9.95 12.51 10.08
C SER A 205 10.18 11.06 10.53
N ALA A 206 9.18 10.42 11.14
CA ALA A 206 9.23 9.01 11.53
C ALA A 206 9.43 8.07 10.32
N TRP A 207 8.83 8.40 9.18
CA TRP A 207 9.00 7.66 7.93
C TRP A 207 10.42 7.78 7.38
N ARG A 208 10.98 9.00 7.33
CA ARG A 208 12.34 9.26 6.82
C ARG A 208 13.43 8.69 7.71
N THR A 209 13.21 8.71 9.02
CA THR A 209 14.18 8.22 10.01
C THR A 209 14.07 6.70 10.24
N SER A 210 13.02 6.05 9.72
CA SER A 210 12.84 4.60 9.84
C SER A 210 13.98 3.84 9.17
N LEU A 211 14.53 2.85 9.90
CA LEU A 211 15.56 1.96 9.38
C LEU A 211 14.96 0.89 8.45
N LEU A 212 13.69 0.54 8.63
CA LEU A 212 13.05 -0.55 7.90
C LEU A 212 12.42 -0.12 6.58
N VAL A 213 11.88 1.11 6.50
CA VAL A 213 11.23 1.64 5.29
C VAL A 213 12.09 1.48 4.03
N PRO A 214 13.41 1.80 4.02
CA PRO A 214 14.24 1.64 2.83
C PRO A 214 14.27 0.20 2.28
N TYR A 215 14.32 -0.80 3.16
CA TYR A 215 14.32 -2.21 2.76
C TYR A 215 12.98 -2.62 2.14
N PHE A 216 11.86 -2.16 2.69
CA PHE A 216 10.54 -2.41 2.12
C PHE A 216 10.35 -1.71 0.77
N THR A 217 10.82 -0.47 0.63
CA THR A 217 10.81 0.26 -0.64
C THR A 217 11.66 -0.45 -1.69
N GLN A 218 12.85 -0.95 -1.32
CA GLN A 218 13.67 -1.76 -2.22
C GLN A 218 12.97 -3.05 -2.64
N GLY A 219 12.33 -3.75 -1.70
CA GLY A 219 11.51 -4.93 -1.99
C GLY A 219 10.36 -4.62 -2.95
N TRP A 220 9.72 -3.45 -2.80
CA TRP A 220 8.65 -3.00 -3.68
C TRP A 220 9.17 -2.72 -5.08
N ASN A 221 10.32 -2.06 -5.22
CA ASN A 221 10.93 -1.79 -6.52
C ASN A 221 11.27 -3.09 -7.27
N ALA A 222 11.56 -4.19 -6.57
CA ALA A 222 11.73 -5.51 -7.17
C ALA A 222 10.38 -6.19 -7.51
N ALA A 223 9.35 -6.00 -6.69
CA ALA A 223 8.05 -6.65 -6.85
C ALA A 223 7.12 -5.96 -7.87
N ALA A 224 7.16 -4.63 -7.95
CA ALA A 224 6.27 -3.82 -8.77
C ALA A 224 6.32 -4.19 -10.28
N PRO A 225 7.49 -4.42 -10.91
CA PRO A 225 7.56 -4.85 -12.31
C PRO A 225 6.91 -6.21 -12.54
N ALA A 226 7.02 -7.14 -11.59
CA ALA A 226 6.39 -8.45 -11.68
C ALA A 226 4.86 -8.33 -11.61
N LEU A 227 4.35 -7.47 -10.74
CA LEU A 227 2.93 -7.14 -10.68
C LEU A 227 2.46 -6.49 -11.99
N GLU A 228 3.20 -5.51 -12.50
CA GLU A 228 2.88 -4.85 -13.78
C GLU A 228 2.77 -5.85 -14.93
N PHE A 229 3.71 -6.78 -15.04
CA PHE A 229 3.69 -7.84 -16.05
C PHE A 229 2.45 -8.73 -15.92
N LEU A 230 2.08 -9.10 -14.70
CA LEU A 230 0.88 -9.89 -14.43
C LEU A 230 -0.41 -9.16 -14.85
N PHE A 231 -0.48 -7.84 -14.62
CA PHE A 231 -1.62 -7.03 -15.02
C PHE A 231 -1.70 -6.83 -16.53
N LYS A 232 -0.60 -6.43 -17.18
CA LYS A 232 -0.56 -6.24 -18.65
C LYS A 232 -0.98 -7.50 -19.42
N ARG A 233 -0.52 -8.67 -18.97
CA ARG A 233 -0.89 -9.95 -19.60
C ARG A 233 -2.39 -10.26 -19.50
N SER A 234 -3.06 -9.79 -18.45
CA SER A 234 -4.51 -9.95 -18.30
C SER A 234 -5.31 -9.09 -19.26
N GLU A 235 -4.74 -8.00 -19.78
CA GLU A 235 -5.41 -7.09 -20.72
C GLU A 235 -5.25 -7.56 -22.17
N SER A 236 -4.15 -8.23 -22.51
CA SER A 236 -3.86 -8.71 -23.87
C SER A 236 -4.50 -10.07 -24.21
N GLY A 237 -5.24 -10.69 -23.28
CA GLY A 237 -5.80 -12.04 -23.41
C GLY A 237 -7.30 -12.10 -23.69
N ILE A 238 -7.91 -10.96 -24.02
CA ILE A 238 -9.28 -10.81 -24.53
C ILE A 238 -9.18 -10.35 -25.98
#